data_AF-A0A8T5R1T3-F1
#
_entry.id   AF-A0A8T5R1T3-F1
#
_cell.length_a   1.000
_cell.length_b   1.000
_cell.length_c   1.000
_cell.angle_alpha   90.00
_cell.angle_beta   90.00
_cell.angle_gamma   90.00
#
_symmetry.space_group_name_H-M   'P 1'
#
loop_
_entity.id
_entity.type
_entity.pdbx_description
1 polymer ?
#
loop_
_entity_poly.entity_id
_entity_poly.type
_entity_poly.pdbx_seq_one_letter_code
_entity_poly.pdbx_strand_id
1 'polypeptide(L)'
;MEHLQQHRTENEQIETIAAARTAYSALGTLLVGALLVQVFLAGAGIFSNPAWLRHHSWFVHLIEPIPLLLVLVAAIGRLGRFQIVAPLLMTVGIGLQYVFAHAVENVLTGLHTVNAFFVLWLAIEAVRRTGRSS
;
A
#
# COMPACT_ATOMS: atom_id res chain seq x y z
N MET A 1 15.95 27.55 30.84
CA MET A 1 16.41 27.15 29.49
C MET A 1 15.99 25.73 29.17
N GLU A 2 16.28 24.75 30.04
CA GLU A 2 15.94 23.32 29.87
C GLU A 2 14.43 23.04 29.69
N HIS A 3 13.58 23.64 30.53
CA HIS A 3 12.11 23.50 30.43
C HIS A 3 11.56 24.00 29.08
N LEU A 4 12.12 25.07 28.49
CA LEU A 4 11.67 25.58 27.18
C LEU A 4 12.06 24.65 26.02
N GLN A 5 13.21 23.97 26.13
CA GLN A 5 13.65 23.00 25.13
C GLN A 5 12.77 21.75 25.14
N GLN A 6 12.35 21.29 26.32
CA GLN A 6 11.44 20.15 26.45
C GLN A 6 10.09 20.40 25.76
N HIS A 7 9.44 21.54 26.05
CA HIS A 7 8.17 21.93 25.39
C HIS A 7 8.28 22.01 23.87
N ARG A 8 9.42 22.51 23.36
CA ARG A 8 9.68 22.55 21.92
C ARG A 8 9.77 21.15 21.30
N THR A 9 10.50 20.24 21.95
CA THR A 9 10.65 18.87 21.43
C THR A 9 9.34 18.08 21.44
N GLU A 10 8.50 18.28 22.45
CA GLU A 10 7.18 17.65 22.54
C GLU A 10 6.26 18.13 21.41
N ASN A 11 6.25 19.45 21.13
CA ASN A 11 5.46 20.02 20.03
C ASN A 11 5.93 19.51 18.66
N GLU A 12 7.24 19.50 18.40
CA GLU A 12 7.81 18.98 17.15
C GLU A 12 7.46 17.48 16.95
N GLN A 13 7.43 16.69 18.03
CA GLN A 13 7.02 15.29 17.98
C GLN A 13 5.53 15.13 17.64
N ILE A 14 4.65 15.92 18.27
CA ILE A 14 3.21 15.89 18.01
C ILE A 14 2.93 16.27 16.54
N GLU A 15 3.56 17.32 16.04
CA GLU A 15 3.45 17.75 14.65
C GLU A 15 3.94 16.68 13.67
N THR A 16 5.08 16.05 13.98
CA THR A 16 5.63 14.95 13.15
C THR A 16 4.67 13.76 13.07
N ILE A 17 4.09 13.35 14.21
CA ILE A 17 3.12 12.25 14.25
C ILE A 17 1.86 12.61 13.45
N ALA A 18 1.32 13.82 13.61
CA ALA A 18 0.14 14.27 12.88
C ALA A 18 0.38 14.34 11.37
N ALA A 19 1.52 14.88 10.94
CA ALA A 19 1.93 14.93 9.55
C ALA A 19 2.09 13.52 8.96
N ALA A 20 2.74 12.61 9.69
CA ALA A 20 2.91 11.22 9.26
C ALA A 20 1.58 10.47 9.13
N ARG A 21 0.62 10.69 10.04
CA ARG A 21 -0.73 10.09 9.95
C ARG A 21 -1.49 10.58 8.72
N THR A 22 -1.39 11.87 8.43
CA THR A 22 -1.99 12.47 7.22
C THR A 22 -1.36 11.90 5.96
N ALA A 23 -0.03 11.91 5.88
CA ALA A 23 0.71 11.36 4.74
C ALA A 23 0.42 9.87 4.52
N TYR A 24 0.40 9.07 5.58
CA TYR A 24 0.07 7.65 5.52
C TYR A 24 -1.35 7.42 4.99
N SER A 25 -2.33 8.20 5.47
CA SER A 25 -3.73 8.08 5.03
C SER A 25 -3.90 8.48 3.56
N ALA A 26 -3.23 9.55 3.12
CA ALA A 26 -3.26 10.02 1.74
C ALA A 26 -2.61 8.99 0.79
N LEU A 27 -1.39 8.54 1.10
CA LEU A 27 -0.68 7.51 0.31
C LEU A 27 -1.44 6.19 0.27
N GLY A 28 -1.99 5.75 1.41
CA GLY A 28 -2.77 4.52 1.47
C GLY A 28 -4.06 4.62 0.65
N THR A 29 -4.74 5.76 0.66
CA THR A 29 -5.95 5.98 -0.15
C THR A 29 -5.62 5.98 -1.65
N LEU A 30 -4.52 6.62 -2.03
CA LEU A 30 -4.03 6.60 -3.40
C LEU A 30 -3.67 5.17 -3.85
N LEU A 31 -3.01 4.38 -2.99
CA LEU A 31 -2.72 2.97 -3.25
C LEU A 31 -4.00 2.16 -3.45
N VAL A 32 -5.03 2.33 -2.61
CA VAL A 32 -6.32 1.66 -2.77
C VAL A 32 -6.94 1.97 -4.13
N GLY A 33 -7.01 3.25 -4.51
CA GLY A 33 -7.51 3.66 -5.82
C GLY A 33 -6.71 3.06 -6.97
N ALA A 34 -5.39 3.06 -6.86
CA ALA A 34 -4.50 2.47 -7.85
C ALA A 34 -4.68 0.94 -7.99
N LEU A 35 -4.88 0.22 -6.89
CA LEU A 35 -5.16 -1.21 -6.92
C LEU A 35 -6.52 -1.52 -7.58
N LEU A 36 -7.54 -0.66 -7.40
CA LEU A 36 -8.80 -0.79 -8.13
C LEU A 36 -8.61 -0.58 -9.64
N VAL A 37 -7.79 0.39 -10.04
CA VAL A 37 -7.40 0.58 -11.44
C VAL A 37 -6.67 -0.64 -11.98
N GLN A 38 -5.80 -1.28 -11.19
CA GLN A 38 -5.13 -2.52 -11.59
C GLN A 38 -6.11 -3.65 -11.89
N VAL A 39 -7.08 -3.86 -11.00
CA VAL A 39 -8.14 -4.86 -11.19
C VAL A 39 -8.96 -4.56 -12.44
N PHE A 40 -9.31 -3.29 -12.67
CA PHE A 40 -10.01 -2.87 -13.88
C PHE A 40 -9.19 -3.15 -15.15
N LEU A 41 -7.91 -2.78 -15.20
CA LEU A 41 -7.05 -3.00 -16.37
C LEU A 41 -6.86 -4.49 -16.67
N ALA A 42 -6.70 -5.33 -15.64
CA ALA A 42 -6.66 -6.78 -15.80
C ALA A 42 -7.97 -7.33 -16.38
N GLY A 43 -9.11 -6.89 -15.83
CA GLY A 43 -10.43 -7.26 -16.33
C GLY A 43 -10.66 -6.80 -17.77
N ALA A 44 -10.29 -5.57 -18.13
CA ALA A 44 -10.37 -5.05 -19.49
C ALA A 44 -9.48 -5.86 -20.46
N GLY A 45 -8.32 -6.32 -19.99
CA GLY A 45 -7.42 -7.22 -20.71
C GLY A 45 -8.06 -8.56 -21.05
N ILE A 46 -8.79 -9.15 -20.10
CA ILE A 46 -9.42 -10.46 -20.23
C ILE A 46 -10.73 -10.38 -21.02
N PHE A 47 -11.60 -9.42 -20.70
CA PHE A 47 -12.98 -9.39 -21.18
C PHE A 47 -13.21 -8.50 -22.41
N SER A 48 -12.26 -7.61 -22.74
CA SER A 48 -12.44 -6.64 -23.84
C SER A 48 -11.33 -6.70 -24.88
N ASN A 49 -10.08 -6.39 -24.50
CA ASN A 49 -8.96 -6.35 -25.43
C ASN A 49 -7.64 -6.68 -24.70
N PRO A 50 -6.91 -7.75 -25.10
CA PRO A 50 -5.64 -8.14 -24.50
C PRO A 50 -4.57 -7.04 -24.44
N ALA A 51 -4.65 -6.00 -25.29
CA ALA A 51 -3.75 -4.85 -25.23
C ALA A 51 -3.76 -4.12 -23.88
N TRP A 52 -4.86 -4.19 -23.11
CA TRP A 52 -4.96 -3.63 -21.77
C TRP A 52 -4.04 -4.34 -20.75
N LEU A 53 -3.65 -5.60 -20.97
CA LEU A 53 -2.71 -6.32 -20.10
C LEU A 53 -1.32 -5.66 -20.10
N ARG A 54 -0.93 -5.00 -21.19
CA ARG A 54 0.30 -4.21 -21.23
C ARG A 54 0.21 -2.99 -20.32
N HIS A 55 -0.95 -2.33 -20.28
CA HIS A 55 -1.19 -1.20 -19.37
C HIS A 55 -1.21 -1.66 -17.91
N HIS A 56 -1.87 -2.78 -17.61
CA HIS A 56 -1.84 -3.43 -16.29
C HIS A 56 -0.40 -3.71 -15.82
N SER A 57 0.40 -4.38 -16.67
CA SER A 57 1.77 -4.77 -16.37
C SER A 57 2.72 -3.57 -16.25
N TRP A 58 2.49 -2.50 -17.00
CA TRP A 58 3.30 -1.28 -16.85
C TRP A 58 2.91 -0.50 -15.59
N PHE A 59 1.61 -0.41 -15.30
CA PHE A 59 1.09 0.40 -14.20
C PHE A 59 1.53 -0.11 -12.83
N VAL A 60 1.88 -1.40 -12.67
CA VAL A 60 2.32 -1.94 -11.37
C VAL A 60 3.63 -1.32 -10.93
N HIS A 61 4.54 -1.03 -11.87
CA HIS A 61 5.83 -0.41 -11.59
C HIS A 61 5.72 1.02 -11.04
N LEU A 62 4.61 1.71 -11.31
CA LEU A 62 4.36 3.02 -10.71
C LEU A 62 3.93 2.95 -9.25
N ILE A 63 3.25 1.86 -8.86
CA ILE A 63 2.53 1.79 -7.58
C ILE A 63 3.21 0.85 -6.58
N GLU A 64 4.02 -0.11 -7.06
CA GLU A 64 4.76 -1.03 -6.21
C GLU A 64 5.74 -0.39 -5.20
N PRO A 65 6.27 0.84 -5.41
CA PRO A 65 7.07 1.50 -4.38
C PRO A 65 6.23 2.04 -3.21
N ILE A 66 4.92 2.28 -3.40
CA ILE A 66 4.08 2.97 -2.41
C ILE A 66 3.99 2.20 -1.07
N PRO A 67 3.80 0.87 -1.03
CA PRO A 67 3.86 0.13 0.23
C PRO A 67 5.16 0.33 1.02
N LEU A 68 6.31 0.40 0.35
CA LEU A 68 7.58 0.70 1.03
C LEU A 68 7.62 2.13 1.58
N LEU A 69 7.09 3.10 0.84
CA LEU A 69 6.94 4.47 1.35
C LEU A 69 6.03 4.50 2.59
N LEU A 70 4.95 3.71 2.61
CA LEU A 70 4.08 3.58 3.78
C LEU A 70 4.82 3.01 5.00
N VAL A 71 5.72 2.04 4.81
CA VAL A 71 6.59 1.53 5.90
C VAL A 71 7.44 2.67 6.48
N LEU A 72 8.09 3.46 5.62
CA LEU A 72 8.93 4.58 6.05
C LEU A 72 8.13 5.64 6.80
N VAL A 73 6.98 6.04 6.27
CA VAL A 73 6.09 7.01 6.92
C VAL A 73 5.60 6.48 8.27
N ALA A 74 5.24 5.20 8.35
CA ALA A 74 4.82 4.58 9.60
C ALA A 74 5.94 4.52 10.64
N ALA A 75 7.17 4.23 10.23
CA ALA A 75 8.34 4.21 11.11
C ALA A 75 8.70 5.61 11.63
N ILE A 76 8.76 6.61 10.74
CA ILE A 76 9.05 8.02 11.09
C ILE A 76 7.96 8.56 12.03
N GLY A 77 6.69 8.31 11.69
CA GLY A 77 5.54 8.74 12.48
C GLY A 77 5.30 7.92 13.75
N ARG A 78 6.13 6.90 14.03
CA ARG A 78 5.98 5.96 15.15
C ARG A 78 4.56 5.40 15.24
N LEU A 79 3.97 5.10 14.08
CA LEU A 79 2.61 4.58 13.98
C LEU A 79 2.53 3.15 14.55
N GLY A 80 1.31 2.66 14.73
CA GLY A 80 1.07 1.34 15.29
C GLY A 80 1.75 0.21 14.49
N ARG A 81 2.04 -0.91 15.17
CA ARG A 81 2.68 -2.09 14.55
C ARG A 81 2.00 -2.54 13.26
N PHE A 82 0.66 -2.45 13.20
CA PHE A 82 -0.08 -2.82 12.00
C PHE A 82 0.25 -1.92 10.80
N GLN A 83 0.44 -0.61 11.01
CA GLN A 83 0.83 0.34 9.97
C GLN A 83 2.23 0.09 9.40
N ILE A 84 3.07 -0.69 10.09
CA ILE A 84 4.39 -1.11 9.58
C ILE A 84 4.29 -2.48 8.92
N VAL A 85 3.65 -3.44 9.59
CA VAL A 85 3.58 -4.84 9.12
C VAL A 85 2.69 -4.98 7.89
N ALA A 86 1.54 -4.30 7.83
CA ALA A 86 0.63 -4.46 6.69
C ALA A 86 1.29 -4.01 5.37
N PRO A 87 1.95 -2.83 5.27
CA PRO A 87 2.63 -2.45 4.04
C PRO A 87 3.83 -3.36 3.69
N LEU A 88 4.55 -3.91 4.67
CA LEU A 88 5.57 -4.94 4.40
C LEU A 88 4.96 -6.19 3.76
N LEU A 89 3.83 -6.67 4.30
CA LEU A 89 3.10 -7.79 3.71
C LEU A 89 2.57 -7.46 2.31
N MET A 90 2.15 -6.22 2.05
CA MET A 90 1.78 -5.78 0.71
C MET A 90 2.98 -5.83 -0.25
N THR A 91 4.16 -5.37 0.16
CA THR A 91 5.39 -5.46 -0.66
C THR A 91 5.71 -6.91 -1.02
N VAL A 92 5.69 -7.81 -0.04
CA VAL A 92 5.89 -9.25 -0.28
C VAL A 92 4.79 -9.80 -1.19
N GLY A 93 3.54 -9.42 -0.95
CA GLY A 93 2.39 -9.80 -1.78
C GLY A 93 2.55 -9.36 -3.24
N ILE A 94 3.04 -8.15 -3.50
CA ILE A 94 3.34 -7.68 -4.87
C ILE A 94 4.46 -8.52 -5.50
N GLY A 95 5.51 -8.87 -4.75
CA GLY A 95 6.52 -9.82 -5.22
C GLY A 95 5.93 -11.17 -5.62
N LEU A 96 5.02 -11.71 -4.80
CA LEU A 96 4.29 -12.95 -5.11
C LEU A 96 3.37 -12.82 -6.33
N GLN A 97 2.90 -11.61 -6.67
CA GLN A 97 2.12 -11.40 -7.91
C GLN A 97 2.91 -11.78 -9.14
N TYR A 98 4.20 -11.42 -9.20
CA TYR A 98 5.07 -11.79 -10.31
C TYR A 98 5.26 -13.30 -10.39
N VAL A 99 5.42 -13.97 -9.24
CA VAL A 99 5.54 -15.43 -9.19
C VAL A 99 4.28 -16.11 -9.74
N PHE A 100 3.10 -15.69 -9.29
CA PHE A 100 1.84 -16.28 -9.75
C PHE A 100 1.51 -15.92 -11.20
N ALA A 101 1.84 -14.71 -11.66
CA ALA A 101 1.62 -14.30 -13.04
C ALA A 101 2.48 -15.08 -14.06
N HIS A 102 3.70 -15.48 -13.66
CA HIS A 102 4.60 -16.27 -14.51
C HIS A 102 4.41 -17.78 -14.38
N ALA A 103 3.51 -18.25 -13.50
CA ALA A 103 3.16 -19.66 -13.35
C ALA A 103 2.21 -20.19 -14.46
N VAL A 104 2.35 -19.65 -15.67
CA VAL A 104 1.45 -19.84 -16.82
C VAL A 104 1.20 -21.33 -17.06
N GLU A 105 -0.07 -21.69 -17.34
CA GLU A 105 -0.59 -23.07 -17.51
C GLU A 105 -0.85 -23.89 -16.24
N ASN A 106 -0.67 -23.30 -15.06
CA ASN A 106 -1.05 -23.94 -13.80
C ASN A 106 -2.31 -23.31 -13.19
N VAL A 107 -3.18 -24.11 -12.54
CA VAL A 107 -4.28 -23.63 -11.69
C VAL A 107 -3.81 -22.62 -10.66
N LEU A 108 -2.54 -22.71 -10.26
CA LEU A 108 -1.87 -21.75 -9.37
C LEU A 108 -1.80 -20.32 -9.94
N THR A 109 -1.93 -20.11 -11.25
CA THR A 109 -2.06 -18.76 -11.84
C THR A 109 -3.24 -17.99 -11.23
N GLY A 110 -4.32 -18.69 -10.86
CA GLY A 110 -5.46 -18.07 -10.18
C GLY A 110 -5.13 -17.44 -8.82
N LEU A 111 -4.02 -17.85 -8.18
CA LEU A 111 -3.54 -17.22 -6.95
C LEU A 111 -3.10 -15.77 -7.16
N HIS A 112 -2.75 -15.38 -8.39
CA HIS A 112 -2.49 -13.98 -8.74
C HIS A 112 -3.70 -13.10 -8.38
N THR A 113 -4.89 -13.51 -8.82
CA THR A 113 -6.14 -12.79 -8.55
C THR A 113 -6.48 -12.78 -7.06
N VAL A 114 -6.37 -13.93 -6.37
CA VAL A 114 -6.66 -14.03 -4.93
C VAL A 114 -5.72 -13.13 -4.12
N ASN A 115 -4.42 -13.18 -4.44
CA ASN A 115 -3.40 -12.34 -3.82
C ASN A 115 -3.64 -10.84 -4.09
N ALA A 116 -4.19 -10.47 -5.25
CA ALA A 116 -4.49 -9.07 -5.58
C ALA A 116 -5.57 -8.52 -4.65
N PHE A 117 -6.63 -9.30 -4.42
CA PHE A 117 -7.67 -8.93 -3.46
C PHE A 117 -7.16 -8.93 -2.02
N PHE A 118 -6.24 -9.81 -1.66
CA PHE A 118 -5.60 -9.79 -0.34
C PHE A 118 -4.79 -8.50 -0.11
N VAL A 119 -3.95 -8.11 -1.09
CA VAL A 119 -3.19 -6.85 -1.03
C VAL A 119 -4.11 -5.63 -0.98
N LEU A 120 -5.19 -5.61 -1.78
CA LEU A 120 -6.20 -4.55 -1.75
C LEU A 120 -6.89 -4.47 -0.38
N TRP A 121 -7.28 -5.60 0.20
CA TRP A 121 -7.88 -5.65 1.53
C TRP A 121 -6.93 -5.12 2.60
N LEU A 122 -5.66 -5.51 2.58
CA LEU A 122 -4.64 -4.96 3.48
C LEU A 122 -4.50 -3.44 3.33
N ALA A 123 -4.49 -2.92 2.10
CA ALA A 123 -4.41 -1.48 1.84
C ALA A 123 -5.61 -0.72 2.42
N ILE A 124 -6.83 -1.25 2.23
CA ILE A 124 -8.05 -0.69 2.82
C ILE A 124 -7.97 -0.69 4.35
N GLU A 125 -7.58 -1.81 4.97
CA GLU A 125 -7.53 -1.90 6.43
C GLU A 125 -6.43 -1.02 7.04
N ALA A 126 -5.31 -0.87 6.34
CA ALA A 126 -4.24 0.05 6.72
C ALA A 126 -4.73 1.50 6.81
N VAL A 127 -5.51 1.97 5.83
CA VAL A 127 -6.12 3.31 5.84
C VAL A 127 -7.17 3.41 6.95
N ARG A 128 -8.09 2.43 7.04
CA ARG A 128 -9.18 2.42 8.04
C ARG A 128 -8.69 2.44 9.48
N ARG A 129 -7.54 1.81 9.78
CA ARG A 129 -6.97 1.82 11.13
C ARG A 129 -6.27 3.12 11.49
N THR A 130 -5.75 3.84 10.51
CA THR A 130 -5.09 5.14 10.75
C THR A 130 -6.09 6.22 11.17
N GLY A 131 -7.34 6.14 10.69
CA GLY A 131 -8.43 7.05 11.08
C GLY A 131 -9.17 6.69 12.38
N ARG A 132 -8.89 5.53 13.00
CA ARG A 132 -9.53 5.11 14.27
C ARG A 132 -8.71 5.43 15.53
N SER A 133 -7.45 5.82 15.36
CA SER A 133 -6.54 6.18 16.46
C SER A 133 -6.49 7.69 16.73
N SER A 134 -7.47 8.44 16.23
CA SER A 134 -7.69 9.89 16.41
C SER A 134 -8.95 10.09 17.22
#